data_AF-A0A7R9SVX4-F1
#
_entry.id   AF-A0A7R9SVX4-F1
#
_cell.length_a   1.000
_cell.length_b   1.000
_cell.length_c   1.000
_cell.angle_alpha   90.00
_cell.angle_beta   90.00
_cell.angle_gamma   90.00
#
_symmetry.space_group_name_H-M   'P 1'
#
loop_
_entity.id
_entity.type
_entity.pdbx_description
1 polymer ?
#
loop_
_entity_poly.entity_id
_entity_poly.type
_entity_poly.pdbx_seq_one_letter_code
_entity_poly.pdbx_strand_id
1 'polypeptide(L)'
;IILMSAVIVFMAGMIALLWWTYPMFLEDVVIPSLDWAERTFNKAELAVIIVVTLSVIPVCVFFAGFPAIWLAGIVFGYGWGLMLVTVGTTLGMTLPFII
;
A
#
# COMPACT_ATOMS: atom_id res chain seq x y z
N ILE A 1 -5.36 38.16 9.56
CA ILE A 1 -5.68 37.42 10.80
C ILE A 1 -6.92 36.54 10.59
N ILE A 2 -8.09 37.09 10.26
CA ILE A 2 -9.35 36.33 10.08
C ILE A 2 -9.29 35.25 8.97
N LEU A 3 -8.64 35.55 7.83
CA LEU A 3 -8.45 34.57 6.75
C LEU A 3 -7.54 33.40 7.17
N MET A 4 -6.46 33.69 7.91
CA MET A 4 -5.55 32.65 8.44
C MET A 4 -6.25 31.75 9.46
N SER A 5 -7.09 32.29 10.34
CA SER A 5 -7.85 31.46 11.29
C SER A 5 -8.88 30.56 10.62
N ALA A 6 -9.53 31.01 9.54
CA ALA A 6 -10.48 30.19 8.79
C ALA A 6 -9.80 28.99 8.10
N VAL A 7 -8.62 29.21 7.51
CA VAL A 7 -7.83 28.15 6.87
C VAL A 7 -7.37 27.08 7.89
N ILE A 8 -6.96 27.50 9.09
CA ILE A 8 -6.53 26.56 10.14
C ILE A 8 -7.69 25.69 10.62
N VAL A 9 -8.88 26.28 10.82
CA VAL A 9 -10.08 25.52 11.23
C VAL A 9 -10.50 24.53 10.14
N PHE A 10 -10.42 24.93 8.87
CA PHE A 10 -10.71 24.04 7.75
C PHE A 10 -9.74 22.86 7.67
N MET A 11 -8.42 23.12 7.77
CA MET A 11 -7.41 22.06 7.79
C MET A 11 -7.58 21.11 8.99
N ALA A 12 -7.87 21.65 10.19
CA ALA A 12 -8.12 20.82 11.37
C ALA A 12 -9.36 19.92 11.19
N GLY A 13 -10.43 20.45 10.57
CA GLY A 13 -11.62 19.67 10.22
C GLY A 13 -11.32 18.54 9.23
N MET A 14 -10.50 18.79 8.21
CA MET A 14 -10.06 17.76 7.26
C MET A 14 -9.23 16.66 7.94
N ILE A 15 -8.30 17.03 8.81
CA ILE A 15 -7.47 16.06 9.54
C ILE A 15 -8.34 15.18 10.46
N ALA A 16 -9.32 15.77 11.14
CA ALA A 16 -10.25 15.02 11.99
C ALA A 16 -11.08 14.00 11.19
N LEU A 17 -11.55 14.38 10.00
CA LEU A 17 -12.26 13.46 9.09
C LEU A 17 -11.37 12.32 8.60
N LEU A 18 -10.12 12.62 8.25
CA LEU A 18 -9.15 11.60 7.85
C LEU A 18 -8.86 10.63 9.01
N TRP A 19 -8.71 11.14 10.23
CA TRP A 19 -8.46 10.31 11.42
C TRP A 19 -9.61 9.35 11.72
N TRP A 20 -10.85 9.73 11.40
CA TRP A 20 -12.01 8.86 11.56
C TRP A 20 -12.14 7.84 10.42
N THR A 21 -11.92 8.27 9.18
CA THR A 21 -12.16 7.43 7.99
C THR A 21 -11.05 6.39 7.80
N TYR A 22 -9.82 6.73 8.19
CA TYR A 22 -8.64 5.88 8.05
C TYR A 22 -8.73 4.52 8.77
N PRO A 23 -9.08 4.43 10.08
CA PRO A 23 -9.20 3.15 10.76
C PRO A 23 -10.31 2.27 10.17
N MET A 24 -11.46 2.86 9.80
CA MET A 24 -12.59 2.13 9.20
C MET A 24 -12.19 1.46 7.87
N PHE A 25 -11.46 2.18 7.01
CA PHE A 25 -10.98 1.63 5.74
C PHE A 25 -9.97 0.49 5.93
N LEU A 26 -9.11 0.59 6.94
CA LEU A 26 -8.13 -0.45 7.24
C LEU A 26 -8.80 -1.74 7.74
N GLU A 27 -9.73 -1.62 8.69
CA GLU A 27 -10.40 -2.76 9.32
C GLU A 27 -11.36 -3.49 8.38
N ASP A 28 -12.11 -2.74 7.55
CA ASP A 28 -13.16 -3.33 6.71
C ASP A 28 -12.69 -3.76 5.31
N VAL A 29 -11.63 -3.13 4.78
CA VAL A 29 -11.20 -3.37 3.39
C VAL A 29 -9.79 -3.95 3.34
N VAL A 30 -8.83 -3.30 4.00
CA VAL A 30 -7.42 -3.68 3.87
C VAL A 30 -7.11 -4.99 4.57
N ILE A 31 -7.42 -5.11 5.87
CA ILE A 31 -7.13 -6.34 6.64
C ILE A 31 -7.82 -7.57 6.04
N PRO A 32 -9.12 -7.54 5.70
CA PRO A 32 -9.78 -8.69 5.10
C PRO A 32 -9.21 -9.07 3.73
N SER A 33 -8.75 -8.09 2.94
CA SER A 33 -8.10 -8.37 1.65
C SER A 33 -6.74 -9.07 1.82
N LEU A 34 -5.98 -8.70 2.85
CA LEU A 34 -4.70 -9.33 3.18
C LEU A 34 -4.91 -10.78 3.64
N ASP A 35 -5.84 -11.00 4.57
CA ASP A 35 -6.20 -12.34 5.06
C ASP A 35 -6.71 -13.23 3.93
N TRP A 36 -7.50 -12.68 3.01
CA TRP A 36 -7.98 -13.41 1.84
C TRP A 36 -6.83 -13.82 0.92
N ALA A 37 -5.90 -12.90 0.63
CA ALA A 37 -4.76 -13.16 -0.24
C ALA A 37 -3.82 -14.22 0.36
N GLU A 38 -3.57 -14.16 1.66
CA GLU A 38 -2.76 -15.16 2.37
C GLU A 38 -3.40 -16.56 2.33
N ARG A 39 -4.73 -16.65 2.48
CA ARG A 39 -5.44 -17.93 2.48
C ARG A 39 -5.65 -18.53 1.09
N THR A 40 -5.72 -17.70 0.06
CA THR A 40 -6.08 -18.13 -1.29
C THR A 40 -4.86 -18.60 -2.10
N PHE A 41 -3.69 -17.98 -1.88
CA PHE A 41 -2.50 -18.23 -2.70
C PHE A 41 -1.40 -18.97 -1.95
N ASN A 42 -0.66 -19.83 -2.64
CA ASN A 42 0.56 -20.40 -2.09
C ASN A 42 1.69 -19.35 -2.01
N LYS A 43 2.70 -19.57 -1.16
CA LYS A 43 3.85 -18.65 -1.02
C LYS A 43 4.51 -18.30 -2.35
N ALA A 44 4.73 -19.26 -3.24
CA ALA A 44 5.37 -18.95 -4.52
C ALA A 44 4.49 -18.05 -5.42
N GLU A 45 3.19 -18.32 -5.47
CA GLU A 45 2.22 -17.55 -6.26
C GLU A 45 2.08 -16.13 -5.70
N LEU A 46 2.02 -16.01 -4.38
CA LEU A 46 1.92 -14.73 -3.71
C LEU A 46 3.13 -13.83 -3.97
N ALA A 47 4.34 -14.41 -3.99
CA ALA A 47 5.56 -13.66 -4.33
C ALA A 47 5.49 -13.06 -5.74
N VAL A 48 5.01 -13.85 -6.72
CA VAL A 48 4.86 -13.39 -8.11
C VAL A 48 3.80 -12.29 -8.19
N ILE A 49 2.64 -12.47 -7.56
CA ILE A 49 1.56 -11.47 -7.55
C ILE A 49 2.04 -10.16 -6.93
N ILE A 50 2.79 -10.21 -5.82
CA ILE A 50 3.35 -9.01 -5.18
C ILE A 50 4.31 -8.29 -6.14
N VAL A 51 5.25 -9.01 -6.75
CA VAL A 51 6.22 -8.42 -7.69
C VAL A 51 5.52 -7.81 -8.90
N VAL A 52 4.54 -8.50 -9.49
CA VAL A 52 3.78 -8.00 -10.64
C VAL A 52 2.97 -6.77 -10.26
N THR A 53 2.28 -6.78 -9.11
CA THR A 53 1.49 -5.65 -8.64
C THR A 53 2.35 -4.41 -8.42
N LEU A 54 3.52 -4.58 -7.79
CA LEU A 54 4.49 -3.51 -7.58
C LEU A 54 5.14 -3.02 -8.88
N SER A 55 5.30 -3.92 -9.87
CA SER A 55 5.86 -3.57 -11.19
C SER A 55 4.86 -2.80 -12.05
N VAL A 56 3.59 -3.21 -12.05
CA VAL A 56 2.53 -2.55 -12.86
C VAL A 56 2.10 -1.23 -12.24
N ILE A 57 2.14 -1.12 -10.92
CA ILE A 57 1.64 0.05 -10.18
C ILE A 57 2.72 0.56 -9.20
N PRO A 58 3.87 1.04 -9.70
CA PRO A 58 4.96 1.52 -8.84
C PRO A 58 4.62 2.82 -8.10
N VAL A 59 3.70 3.64 -8.64
CA VAL A 59 3.38 4.98 -8.11
C VAL A 59 2.27 4.94 -7.06
N CYS A 60 1.38 3.92 -7.06
CA CYS A 60 0.26 3.85 -6.12
C CYS A 60 0.60 3.01 -4.88
N VAL A 61 1.75 3.30 -4.28
CA VAL A 61 2.14 2.73 -2.97
C VAL A 61 1.03 3.02 -1.94
N PHE A 62 0.36 4.17 -2.00
CA PHE A 62 -0.68 4.53 -1.04
C PHE A 62 -2.03 3.80 -1.22
N PHE A 63 -2.30 3.16 -2.36
CA PHE A 63 -3.58 2.48 -2.61
C PHE A 63 -3.42 0.95 -2.57
N ALA A 64 -2.86 0.37 -3.63
CA ALA A 64 -2.71 -1.08 -3.75
C ALA A 64 -1.33 -1.57 -3.28
N GLY A 65 -0.31 -0.71 -3.29
CA GLY A 65 1.04 -1.08 -2.86
C GLY A 65 1.18 -1.25 -1.34
N PHE A 66 0.46 -0.47 -0.54
CA PHE A 66 0.53 -0.49 0.93
C PHE A 66 0.14 -1.87 1.49
N PRO A 67 -1.00 -2.46 1.04
CA PRO A 67 -1.34 -3.83 1.39
C PRO A 67 -0.31 -4.85 0.87
N ALA A 68 0.14 -4.74 -0.37
CA ALA A 68 1.08 -5.72 -0.96
C ALA A 68 2.45 -5.76 -0.24
N ILE A 69 2.96 -4.59 0.20
CA ILE A 69 4.20 -4.48 0.97
C ILE A 69 4.04 -5.13 2.36
N TRP A 70 2.91 -4.88 3.02
CA TRP A 70 2.62 -5.48 4.32
C TRP A 70 2.48 -7.01 4.21
N LEU A 71 1.79 -7.48 3.17
CA LEU A 71 1.63 -8.90 2.90
C LEU A 71 2.98 -9.59 2.66
N ALA A 72 3.90 -8.94 1.93
CA ALA A 72 5.26 -9.45 1.74
C ALA A 72 6.00 -9.61 3.08
N GLY A 73 5.83 -8.65 4.00
CA GLY A 73 6.42 -8.69 5.33
C GLY A 73 5.82 -9.76 6.24
N ILE A 74 4.51 -9.98 6.19
CA ILE A 74 3.80 -10.99 7.00
C ILE A 74 4.18 -12.41 6.54
N VAL A 75 4.19 -12.67 5.22
CA VAL A 75 4.31 -14.03 4.67
C VAL A 75 5.76 -14.51 4.50
N PHE A 76 6.67 -13.61 4.11
CA PHE A 76 8.08 -13.95 3.85
C PHE A 76 9.04 -13.45 4.93
N GLY A 77 8.53 -12.67 5.90
CA GLY A 77 9.34 -11.97 6.88
C GLY A 77 10.01 -10.72 6.29
N TYR A 78 10.64 -9.94 7.17
CA TYR A 78 11.15 -8.62 6.80
C TYR A 78 12.30 -8.67 5.76
N GLY A 79 13.24 -9.60 5.90
CA GLY A 79 14.39 -9.69 4.99
C GLY A 79 14.01 -10.03 3.56
N TRP A 80 13.33 -11.16 3.36
CA TRP A 80 12.89 -11.62 2.04
C TRP A 80 11.75 -10.76 1.47
N GLY A 81 10.83 -10.29 2.32
CA GLY A 81 9.76 -9.38 1.91
C GLY A 81 10.31 -8.07 1.35
N LEU A 82 11.32 -7.48 2.00
CA LEU A 82 11.94 -6.24 1.55
C LEU A 82 12.71 -6.43 0.23
N MET A 83 13.36 -7.58 0.04
CA MET A 83 13.97 -7.93 -1.25
C MET A 83 12.92 -8.03 -2.37
N LEU A 84 11.81 -8.75 -2.15
CA LEU A 84 10.71 -8.87 -3.12
C LEU A 84 10.13 -7.50 -3.50
N VAL A 85 9.88 -6.67 -2.49
CA VAL A 85 9.36 -5.31 -2.69
C VAL A 85 10.34 -4.47 -3.51
N THR A 86 11.62 -4.50 -3.16
CA THR A 86 12.65 -3.72 -3.87
C THR A 86 12.79 -4.14 -5.32
N VAL A 87 12.74 -5.45 -5.61
CA VAL A 87 12.77 -5.95 -6.99
C VAL A 87 11.53 -5.50 -7.76
N GLY A 88 10.33 -5.68 -7.19
CA GLY A 88 9.08 -5.29 -7.85
C GLY A 88 9.00 -3.79 -8.14
N THR A 89 9.38 -2.93 -7.18
CA THR A 89 9.37 -1.48 -7.38
C THR A 89 10.43 -1.02 -8.37
N THR A 90 11.63 -1.61 -8.34
CA THR A 90 12.70 -1.30 -9.31
C THR A 90 12.26 -1.66 -10.73
N LEU A 91 11.66 -2.84 -10.91
CA LEU A 91 11.11 -3.25 -12.20
C LEU A 91 10.01 -2.28 -12.66
N GLY A 92 9.09 -1.90 -11.77
CA GLY A 92 8.03 -0.96 -12.12
C GLY A 92 8.53 0.44 -12.47
N MET A 93 9.54 0.94 -11.77
CA MET A 93 10.16 2.23 -12.11
C MET A 93 10.93 2.18 -13.44
N THR A 94 11.44 1.01 -13.82
CA THR A 94 12.21 0.83 -15.06
C THR A 94 11.31 0.61 -16.28
N LEU A 95 10.11 0.02 -16.09
CA LEU A 95 9.12 -0.27 -17.13
C LEU A 95 8.83 0.91 -18.09
N PRO A 96 8.63 2.16 -17.61
CA PRO A 96 8.39 3.33 -18.47
C PRO A 96 9.57 3.72 -19.38
N PHE A 97 10.79 3.26 -19.08
CA PHE A 97 11.99 3.58 -19.85
C PHE A 97 12.37 2.48 -20.86
N ILE A 98 11.69 1.33 -20.82
CA ILE A 98 11.93 0.17 -21.70
C ILE A 98 10.98 0.18 -22.92
N ILE A 99 9.92 0.98 -22.87
CA ILE A 99 8.93 1.21 -23.94
C ILE A 99 9.17 2.57 -24.58
#